data_AF-A0AAW5TMD5-F1
#
_entry.id   AF-A0AAW5TMD5-F1
#
_cell.length_a   1.000
_cell.length_b   1.000
_cell.length_c   1.000
_cell.angle_alpha   90.00
_cell.angle_beta   90.00
_cell.angle_gamma   90.00
#
_symmetry.space_group_name_H-M   'P 1'
#
loop_
_entity.id
_entity.type
_entity.pdbx_description
1 polymer ?
#
loop_
_entity_poly.entity_id
_entity_poly.type
_entity_poly.pdbx_seq_one_letter_code
_entity_poly.pdbx_strand_id
1 'polypeptide(L)'
;MSFTPMDDIAPLKKFSVLGNFNDKLVYLAEQLAEPENWHYDNPKITAKQKKYGVLFQYIYHTFSKNQDENNLVFEDEFCIMNTGLLTTSGEEIFMLFSENTRKNEQKWFFNSFYRASDRKIPESMRGKLPKHIDYFDGNPEEMYFNPRLTLLYNMEHIIKDNYDRLPASLRQLDEALLISVLNSQAEQMKKRILRNNRLVVPQYYGKTIMYLAPLKFGKDIVPLAIEKNKNSYRINTILTPGMAYCNARLIMKPESNWLQNE
;
A
#
# COMPACT_ATOMS: atom_id res chain seq x y z
N MET A 1 -10.67 4.84 -12.62
CA MET A 1 -10.42 5.12 -11.18
C MET A 1 -9.29 6.13 -11.07
N SER A 2 -9.66 7.39 -10.82
CA SER A 2 -8.73 8.46 -10.49
C SER A 2 -8.03 8.15 -9.16
N PHE A 3 -6.73 8.43 -9.10
CA PHE A 3 -6.01 8.58 -7.83
C PHE A 3 -6.84 9.53 -6.96
N THR A 4 -7.34 9.06 -5.81
CA THR A 4 -8.11 9.91 -4.92
C THR A 4 -7.19 11.04 -4.49
N PRO A 5 -7.49 12.30 -4.86
CA PRO A 5 -6.72 13.43 -4.37
C PRO A 5 -6.77 13.41 -2.85
N MET A 6 -5.67 13.83 -2.24
CA MET A 6 -5.43 13.89 -0.81
C MET A 6 -6.25 15.01 -0.13
N ASP A 7 -7.49 15.25 -0.60
CA ASP A 7 -8.33 16.41 -0.31
C ASP A 7 -9.47 16.13 0.66
N ASP A 8 -9.59 14.89 1.15
CA ASP A 8 -10.21 14.63 2.45
C ASP A 8 -9.09 14.57 3.48
N ILE A 9 -9.10 15.45 4.49
CA ILE A 9 -8.05 15.47 5.53
C ILE A 9 -7.87 14.03 6.02
N ALA A 10 -6.71 13.43 5.71
CA ALA A 10 -6.49 12.00 5.91
C ALA A 10 -6.85 11.60 7.36
N PRO A 11 -7.48 10.45 7.62
CA PRO A 11 -8.06 10.12 8.93
C PRO A 11 -7.12 10.36 10.12
N LEU A 12 -5.83 10.06 9.97
CA LEU A 12 -4.78 10.35 10.95
C LEU A 12 -4.64 11.85 11.33
N LYS A 13 -4.78 12.77 10.36
CA LYS A 13 -4.77 14.23 10.59
C LYS A 13 -6.07 14.74 11.22
N LYS A 14 -7.20 14.08 10.99
CA LYS A 14 -8.47 14.37 11.71
C LYS A 14 -8.38 13.86 13.16
N PHE A 15 -7.71 12.72 13.36
CA PHE A 15 -7.57 12.06 14.66
C PHE A 15 -6.58 12.76 15.60
N SER A 16 -5.45 13.24 15.07
CA SER A 16 -4.35 13.74 15.91
C SER A 16 -3.54 14.89 15.32
N VAL A 17 -2.91 15.66 16.21
CA VAL A 17 -1.85 16.61 15.85
C VAL A 17 -0.54 15.84 15.66
N LEU A 18 0.08 15.98 14.49
CA LEU A 18 1.23 15.15 14.11
C LEU A 18 2.59 15.76 14.48
N GLY A 19 2.63 17.08 14.76
CA GLY A 19 3.87 17.83 14.94
C GLY A 19 4.79 17.73 13.71
N ASN A 20 6.09 17.58 13.92
CA ASN A 20 7.08 17.37 12.85
C ASN A 20 7.01 15.95 12.27
N PHE A 21 5.89 15.64 11.60
CA PHE A 21 5.61 14.29 11.11
C PHE A 21 6.67 13.74 10.16
N ASN A 22 7.19 14.58 9.26
CA ASN A 22 8.24 14.17 8.32
C ASN A 22 9.51 13.70 9.04
N ASP A 23 9.91 14.39 10.11
CA ASP A 23 11.12 14.00 10.86
C ASP A 23 10.89 12.69 11.63
N LYS A 24 9.65 12.45 12.11
CA LYS A 24 9.27 11.17 12.71
C LYS A 24 9.27 10.03 11.69
N LEU A 25 8.87 10.28 10.44
CA LEU A 25 8.97 9.30 9.35
C LEU A 25 10.42 8.99 8.98
N VAL A 26 11.29 10.01 8.95
CA VAL A 26 12.73 9.83 8.74
C VAL A 26 13.31 8.96 9.87
N TYR A 27 12.98 9.28 11.13
CA TYR A 27 13.39 8.47 12.28
C TYR A 27 12.92 7.02 12.16
N LEU A 28 11.65 6.79 11.81
CA LEU A 28 11.12 5.44 11.60
C LEU A 28 11.92 4.68 10.53
N ALA A 29 12.15 5.31 9.37
CA ALA A 29 12.80 4.68 8.23
C ALA A 29 14.30 4.42 8.44
N GLU A 30 15.01 5.35 9.07
CA GLU A 30 16.48 5.35 9.11
C GLU A 30 17.05 4.80 10.41
N GLN A 31 16.28 4.76 11.50
CA GLN A 31 16.78 4.45 12.84
C GLN A 31 16.03 3.33 13.56
N LEU A 32 14.77 3.05 13.18
CA LEU A 32 13.91 2.13 13.94
C LEU A 32 13.51 0.88 13.16
N ALA A 33 12.93 1.04 11.97
CA ALA A 33 12.44 -0.05 11.15
C ALA A 33 13.57 -0.77 10.39
N GLU A 34 13.29 -1.99 9.95
CA GLU A 34 14.15 -2.71 9.01
C GLU A 34 14.41 -1.87 7.74
N PRO A 35 15.63 -1.93 7.18
CA PRO A 35 15.95 -1.21 5.96
C PRO A 35 15.05 -1.60 4.79
N GLU A 36 14.41 -0.60 4.19
CA GLU A 36 13.57 -0.74 3.01
C GLU A 36 13.67 0.53 2.16
N ASN A 37 13.58 0.37 0.83
CA ASN A 37 13.46 1.51 -0.05
C ASN A 37 12.02 2.06 0.00
N TRP A 38 11.88 3.28 0.51
CA TRP A 38 10.59 3.97 0.63
C TRP A 38 10.37 5.03 -0.46
N HIS A 39 11.22 5.04 -1.49
CA HIS A 39 11.13 5.99 -2.59
C HIS A 39 9.81 5.85 -3.35
N TYR A 40 9.15 6.95 -3.67
CA TYR A 40 7.96 6.96 -4.50
C TYR A 40 8.18 7.88 -5.68
N ASP A 41 8.31 7.29 -6.88
CA ASP A 41 8.43 8.07 -8.09
C ASP A 41 7.07 8.57 -8.56
N ASN A 42 6.68 9.72 -8.01
CA ASN A 42 5.53 10.48 -8.46
C ASN A 42 5.98 11.85 -8.98
N PRO A 43 5.69 12.20 -10.25
CA PRO A 43 6.11 13.47 -10.83
C PRO A 43 5.50 14.71 -10.15
N LYS A 44 4.47 14.53 -9.31
CA LYS A 44 3.77 15.62 -8.62
C LYS A 44 4.29 15.94 -7.21
N ILE A 45 5.32 15.25 -6.71
CA ILE A 45 5.86 15.48 -5.35
C ILE A 45 7.32 15.92 -5.37
N THR A 46 7.74 16.67 -4.35
CA THR A 46 9.12 17.17 -4.22
C THR A 46 10.12 16.02 -3.98
N ALA A 47 11.40 16.22 -4.30
CA ALA A 47 12.44 15.19 -4.11
C ALA A 47 12.51 14.64 -2.67
N LYS A 48 12.36 15.49 -1.65
CA LYS A 48 12.33 15.07 -0.24
C LYS A 48 11.09 14.21 0.07
N GLN A 49 9.93 14.55 -0.52
CA GLN A 49 8.70 13.77 -0.40
C GLN A 49 8.77 12.46 -1.18
N LYS A 50 9.54 12.41 -2.28
CA LYS A 50 9.79 11.16 -3.02
C LYS A 50 10.50 10.14 -2.13
N LYS A 51 11.57 10.52 -1.42
CA LYS A 51 12.41 9.57 -0.65
C LYS A 51 11.62 8.69 0.35
N TYR A 52 10.59 9.22 1.00
CA TYR A 52 9.75 8.48 1.96
C TYR A 52 8.27 8.44 1.54
N GLY A 53 7.98 8.62 0.25
CA GLY A 53 6.60 8.75 -0.21
C GLY A 53 5.77 7.48 -0.03
N VAL A 54 6.40 6.30 -0.19
CA VAL A 54 5.72 5.01 0.07
C VAL A 54 5.44 4.87 1.56
N LEU A 55 6.42 5.17 2.43
CA LEU A 55 6.24 5.07 3.88
C LEU A 55 5.16 6.02 4.38
N PHE A 56 5.14 7.25 3.85
CA PHE A 56 4.10 8.22 4.15
C PHE A 56 2.71 7.64 3.84
N GLN A 57 2.51 7.14 2.63
CA GLN A 57 1.22 6.54 2.23
C GLN A 57 0.88 5.31 3.09
N TYR A 58 1.87 4.44 3.33
CA TYR A 58 1.74 3.26 4.17
C TYR A 58 1.19 3.63 5.55
N ILE A 59 1.83 4.55 6.28
CA ILE A 59 1.37 4.94 7.62
C ILE A 59 -0.05 5.50 7.62
N TYR A 60 -0.41 6.34 6.65
CA TYR A 60 -1.77 6.90 6.56
C TYR A 60 -2.83 5.83 6.28
N HIS A 61 -2.55 4.90 5.37
CA HIS A 61 -3.48 3.82 5.02
C HIS A 61 -3.57 2.77 6.14
N THR A 62 -2.45 2.41 6.76
CA THR A 62 -2.41 1.50 7.92
C THR A 62 -3.14 2.10 9.11
N PHE A 63 -3.01 3.40 9.38
CA PHE A 63 -3.82 4.07 10.40
C PHE A 63 -5.31 4.00 10.05
N SER A 64 -5.68 4.34 8.82
CA SER A 64 -7.09 4.32 8.38
C SER A 64 -7.70 2.92 8.51
N LYS A 65 -6.94 1.87 8.20
CA LYS A 65 -7.34 0.47 8.37
C LYS A 65 -7.53 0.11 9.84
N ASN A 66 -6.58 0.47 10.72
CA ASN A 66 -6.73 0.27 12.16
C ASN A 66 -7.99 0.95 12.71
N GLN A 67 -8.29 2.17 12.23
CA GLN A 67 -9.48 2.90 12.65
C GLN A 67 -10.76 2.25 12.13
N ASP A 68 -10.80 1.83 10.86
CA ASP A 68 -11.95 1.16 10.25
C ASP A 68 -12.29 -0.16 10.96
N GLU A 69 -11.28 -0.89 11.44
CA GLU A 69 -11.42 -2.20 12.11
C GLU A 69 -11.47 -2.11 13.64
N ASN A 70 -11.45 -0.91 14.22
CA ASN A 70 -11.40 -0.68 15.67
C ASN A 70 -10.20 -1.36 16.37
N ASN A 71 -9.05 -1.43 15.70
CA ASN A 71 -7.81 -2.00 16.23
C ASN A 71 -6.98 -1.01 17.08
N LEU A 72 -7.46 0.24 17.23
CA LEU A 72 -6.84 1.23 18.12
C LEU A 72 -7.10 0.85 19.58
N VAL A 73 -6.05 0.75 20.39
CA VAL A 73 -6.17 0.47 21.82
C VAL A 73 -6.06 1.77 22.60
N PHE A 74 -7.05 2.03 23.46
CA PHE A 74 -7.12 3.20 24.31
C PHE A 74 -6.96 2.77 25.77
N GLU A 75 -6.06 3.41 26.51
CA GLU A 75 -5.87 3.19 27.94
C GLU A 75 -5.45 4.52 28.59
N ASP A 76 -6.12 4.90 29.67
CA ASP A 76 -5.88 6.18 30.37
C ASP A 76 -5.90 7.38 29.38
N GLU A 77 -4.81 8.15 29.35
CA GLU A 77 -4.59 9.31 28.48
C GLU A 77 -3.83 8.93 27.19
N PHE A 78 -3.78 7.65 26.83
CA PHE A 78 -2.99 7.14 25.71
C PHE A 78 -3.83 6.37 24.69
N CYS A 79 -3.38 6.40 23.44
CA CYS A 79 -3.84 5.55 22.36
C CYS A 79 -2.63 4.93 21.65
N ILE A 80 -2.72 3.65 21.29
CA ILE A 80 -1.63 2.94 20.62
C ILE A 80 -2.17 2.09 19.45
N MET A 81 -1.39 2.02 18.38
CA MET A 81 -1.65 1.13 17.23
C MET A 81 -0.38 0.45 16.75
N ASN A 82 -0.54 -0.74 16.18
CA ASN A 82 0.55 -1.48 15.56
C ASN A 82 0.77 -0.96 14.12
N THR A 83 2.02 -0.67 13.75
CA THR A 83 2.34 -0.19 12.39
C THR A 83 2.46 -1.31 11.37
N GLY A 84 2.58 -2.57 11.81
CA GLY A 84 2.92 -3.72 10.98
C GLY A 84 4.38 -3.73 10.49
N LEU A 85 5.21 -2.80 10.97
CA LEU A 85 6.65 -2.78 10.70
C LEU A 85 7.41 -3.39 11.86
N LEU A 86 8.58 -3.95 11.55
CA LEU A 86 9.51 -4.53 12.51
C LEU A 86 10.80 -3.72 12.56
N THR A 87 11.49 -3.82 13.70
CA THR A 87 12.90 -3.43 13.82
C THR A 87 13.81 -4.51 13.23
N THR A 88 15.08 -4.19 12.99
CA THR A 88 16.10 -5.19 12.58
C THR A 88 16.27 -6.35 13.57
N SER A 89 15.88 -6.18 14.83
CA SER A 89 15.87 -7.24 15.84
C SER A 89 14.56 -8.04 15.88
N GLY A 90 13.59 -7.72 15.02
CA GLY A 90 12.28 -8.39 14.94
C GLY A 90 11.25 -7.88 15.95
N GLU A 91 11.47 -6.72 16.60
CA GLU A 91 10.45 -6.15 17.48
C GLU A 91 9.40 -5.39 16.69
N GLU A 92 8.13 -5.52 17.09
CA GLU A 92 7.04 -4.73 16.52
C GLU A 92 7.21 -3.23 16.83
N ILE A 93 6.80 -2.41 15.87
CA ILE A 93 6.83 -0.95 15.97
C ILE A 93 5.39 -0.44 16.09
N PHE A 94 5.16 0.40 17.09
CA PHE A 94 3.88 1.01 17.41
C PHE A 94 3.90 2.51 17.19
N MET A 95 2.73 3.08 16.86
CA MET A 95 2.47 4.51 16.98
C MET A 95 1.79 4.77 18.32
N LEU A 96 2.40 5.62 19.13
CA LEU A 96 1.83 6.05 20.41
C LEU A 96 1.32 7.48 20.31
N PHE A 97 0.15 7.69 20.88
CA PHE A 97 -0.52 8.97 21.01
C PHE A 97 -0.85 9.23 22.47
N SER A 98 -0.81 10.49 22.88
CA SER A 98 -1.26 10.95 24.20
C SER A 98 -2.34 12.01 24.04
N GLU A 99 -3.14 12.22 25.07
CA GLU A 99 -4.12 13.30 25.09
C GLU A 99 -3.42 14.65 24.88
N ASN A 100 -4.02 15.48 24.03
CA ASN A 100 -3.48 16.79 23.69
C ASN A 100 -3.82 17.78 24.79
N THR A 101 -2.83 18.55 25.25
CA THR A 101 -3.00 19.55 26.31
C THR A 101 -3.58 20.87 25.80
N ARG A 102 -3.60 21.07 24.47
CA ARG A 102 -4.09 22.30 23.84
C ARG A 102 -5.59 22.25 23.60
N LYS A 103 -6.29 23.26 24.12
CA LYS A 103 -7.74 23.45 23.88
C LYS A 103 -7.97 23.87 22.41
N ASN A 104 -9.02 23.33 21.79
CA ASN A 104 -9.41 23.55 20.38
C ASN A 104 -8.52 22.89 19.31
N GLU A 105 -7.65 21.95 19.69
CA GLU A 105 -6.95 21.07 18.74
C GLU A 105 -7.57 19.66 18.75
N GLN A 106 -7.07 18.77 17.90
CA GLN A 106 -7.44 17.34 17.92
C GLN A 106 -7.16 16.76 19.31
N LYS A 107 -8.05 15.87 19.78
CA LYS A 107 -7.96 15.22 21.10
C LYS A 107 -6.60 14.54 21.30
N TRP A 108 -6.05 13.92 20.26
CA TRP A 108 -4.81 13.17 20.36
C TRP A 108 -3.62 13.96 19.81
N PHE A 109 -2.48 13.80 20.43
CA PHE A 109 -1.19 14.22 19.91
C PHE A 109 -0.39 12.97 19.56
N PHE A 110 0.18 12.91 18.35
CA PHE A 110 1.06 11.81 17.96
C PHE A 110 2.43 12.02 18.60
N ASN A 111 2.84 11.13 19.51
CA ASN A 111 4.12 11.26 20.22
C ASN A 111 5.27 10.90 19.28
N SER A 112 5.38 9.62 18.92
CA SER A 112 6.37 9.07 17.98
C SER A 112 6.08 7.60 17.70
N PHE A 113 6.97 6.98 16.93
CA PHE A 113 7.09 5.53 16.79
C PHE A 113 7.96 4.93 17.89
N TYR A 114 7.58 3.77 18.41
CA TYR A 114 8.29 3.07 19.47
C TYR A 114 8.32 1.57 19.21
N ARG A 115 9.45 0.91 19.51
CA ARG A 115 9.53 -0.55 19.56
C ARG A 115 8.75 -1.09 20.77
N ALA A 116 8.29 -2.34 20.70
CA ALA A 116 7.55 -3.02 21.77
C ALA A 116 8.17 -2.85 23.17
N SER A 117 9.50 -2.97 23.28
CA SER A 117 10.22 -2.90 24.57
C SER A 117 10.51 -1.48 25.08
N ASP A 118 10.13 -0.42 24.34
CA ASP A 118 10.49 0.95 24.70
C ASP A 118 9.85 1.37 26.03
N ARG A 119 10.65 1.97 26.91
CA ARG A 119 10.19 2.46 28.22
C ARG A 119 9.21 3.62 28.13
N LYS A 120 9.12 4.28 26.98
CA LYS A 120 8.16 5.34 26.71
C LYS A 120 6.74 4.82 26.46
N ILE A 121 6.58 3.53 26.17
CA ILE A 121 5.25 2.90 26.17
C ILE A 121 4.80 2.74 27.62
N PRO A 122 3.65 3.34 28.02
CA PRO A 122 3.14 3.28 29.39
C PRO A 122 2.96 1.84 29.88
N GLU A 123 3.21 1.62 31.17
CA GLU A 123 3.08 0.30 31.79
C GLU A 123 1.65 -0.26 31.67
N SER A 124 0.63 0.61 31.77
CA SER A 124 -0.79 0.25 31.61
C SER A 124 -1.11 -0.33 30.22
N MET A 125 -0.31 -0.02 29.19
CA MET A 125 -0.49 -0.53 27.83
C MET A 125 0.27 -1.81 27.53
N ARG A 126 1.29 -2.18 28.30
CA ARG A 126 2.21 -3.28 27.94
C ARG A 126 1.53 -4.65 27.83
N GLY A 127 0.47 -4.88 28.63
CA GLY A 127 -0.33 -6.10 28.56
C GLY A 127 -1.44 -6.05 27.49
N LYS A 128 -1.59 -4.94 26.78
CA LYS A 128 -2.70 -4.64 25.87
C LYS A 128 -2.22 -4.15 24.49
N LEU A 129 -0.98 -4.46 24.11
CA LEU A 129 -0.44 -4.01 22.82
C LEU A 129 -1.30 -4.56 21.66
N PRO A 130 -1.67 -3.70 20.69
CA PRO A 130 -2.50 -4.09 19.56
C PRO A 130 -1.77 -5.09 18.67
N LYS A 131 -2.51 -6.06 18.16
CA LYS A 131 -1.96 -7.06 17.22
C LYS A 131 -1.68 -6.44 15.86
N HIS A 132 -0.86 -7.12 15.07
CA HIS A 132 -0.69 -6.85 13.65
C HIS A 132 -2.05 -6.91 12.91
N ILE A 133 -2.22 -6.07 11.90
CA ILE A 133 -3.41 -6.11 11.03
C ILE A 133 -3.28 -7.27 10.07
N ASP A 134 -4.16 -8.26 10.19
CA ASP A 134 -4.28 -9.32 9.19
C ASP A 134 -5.35 -8.93 8.14
N TYR A 135 -4.87 -8.56 6.95
CA TYR A 135 -5.73 -8.20 5.81
C TYR A 135 -6.57 -9.36 5.28
N PHE A 136 -6.27 -10.60 5.67
CA PHE A 136 -6.93 -11.81 5.19
C PHE A 136 -7.73 -12.54 6.27
N ASP A 137 -7.78 -12.05 7.51
CA ASP A 137 -8.45 -12.73 8.65
C ASP A 137 -9.89 -13.14 8.31
N GLY A 138 -10.65 -12.24 7.68
CA GLY A 138 -12.02 -12.49 7.28
C GLY A 138 -12.19 -13.37 6.04
N ASN A 139 -11.20 -13.40 5.13
CA ASN A 139 -11.26 -14.12 3.85
C ASN A 139 -9.88 -14.69 3.46
N PRO A 140 -9.38 -15.76 4.13
CA PRO A 140 -8.06 -16.31 3.86
C PRO A 140 -7.84 -16.77 2.41
N GLU A 141 -8.92 -17.14 1.71
CA GLU A 141 -8.88 -17.52 0.30
C GLU A 141 -8.53 -16.38 -0.66
N GLU A 142 -8.55 -15.13 -0.20
CA GLU A 142 -8.08 -13.96 -0.97
C GLU A 142 -6.56 -13.79 -0.94
N MET A 143 -5.86 -14.57 -0.11
CA MET A 143 -4.39 -14.59 -0.08
C MET A 143 -3.80 -15.11 -1.41
N TYR A 144 -4.55 -15.94 -2.15
CA TYR A 144 -4.06 -16.60 -3.36
C TYR A 144 -4.92 -16.27 -4.59
N PHE A 145 -4.25 -15.93 -5.69
CA PHE A 145 -4.90 -15.83 -7.00
C PHE A 145 -5.20 -17.22 -7.56
N ASN A 146 -6.46 -17.47 -7.96
CA ASN A 146 -6.90 -18.73 -8.54
C ASN A 146 -6.78 -18.70 -10.08
N PRO A 147 -5.73 -19.28 -10.68
CA PRO A 147 -5.50 -19.17 -12.12
C PRO A 147 -6.55 -19.89 -12.99
N ARG A 148 -7.49 -20.62 -12.38
CA ARG A 148 -8.58 -21.33 -13.09
C ARG A 148 -9.80 -20.46 -13.37
N LEU A 149 -9.93 -19.30 -12.71
CA LEU A 149 -11.05 -18.39 -12.98
C LEU A 149 -10.81 -17.59 -14.27
N THR A 150 -11.89 -17.31 -15.00
CA THR A 150 -11.84 -16.52 -16.22
C THR A 150 -11.41 -15.09 -15.91
N LEU A 151 -10.41 -14.57 -16.64
CA LEU A 151 -9.95 -13.19 -16.54
C LEU A 151 -10.55 -12.35 -17.68
N LEU A 152 -11.46 -11.44 -17.32
CA LEU A 152 -12.19 -10.54 -18.21
C LEU A 152 -11.55 -9.15 -18.24
N TYR A 153 -11.57 -8.48 -19.39
CA TYR A 153 -11.08 -7.10 -19.52
C TYR A 153 -11.57 -6.46 -20.82
N ASN A 154 -11.57 -5.12 -20.83
CA ASN A 154 -11.70 -4.30 -22.04
C ASN A 154 -10.47 -3.41 -22.14
N MET A 155 -9.52 -3.80 -23.00
CA MET A 155 -8.22 -3.11 -23.09
C MET A 155 -8.37 -1.70 -23.64
N GLU A 156 -9.25 -1.49 -24.62
CA GLU A 156 -9.53 -0.17 -25.21
C GLU A 156 -9.96 0.83 -24.14
N HIS A 157 -10.95 0.46 -23.32
CA HIS A 157 -11.43 1.32 -22.23
C HIS A 157 -10.36 1.54 -21.15
N ILE A 158 -9.58 0.52 -20.81
CA ILE A 158 -8.51 0.65 -19.80
C ILE A 158 -7.47 1.67 -20.25
N ILE A 159 -7.08 1.62 -21.53
CA ILE A 159 -6.05 2.48 -22.10
C ILE A 159 -6.54 3.90 -22.29
N LYS A 160 -7.75 4.10 -22.82
CA LYS A 160 -8.36 5.42 -22.98
C LYS A 160 -8.37 6.21 -21.66
N ASP A 161 -8.70 5.57 -20.55
CA ASP A 161 -8.81 6.22 -19.24
C ASP A 161 -7.45 6.44 -18.53
N ASN A 162 -6.42 5.70 -18.91
CA ASN A 162 -5.17 5.61 -18.14
C ASN A 162 -3.91 5.70 -19.01
N TYR A 163 -4.02 6.28 -20.20
CA TYR A 163 -2.93 6.37 -21.18
C TYR A 163 -1.65 6.96 -20.59
N ASP A 164 -1.78 8.00 -19.76
CA ASP A 164 -0.65 8.66 -19.11
C ASP A 164 0.16 7.78 -18.15
N ARG A 165 -0.41 6.65 -17.71
CA ARG A 165 0.27 5.67 -16.84
C ARG A 165 1.16 4.69 -17.61
N LEU A 166 1.05 4.67 -18.94
CA LEU A 166 1.87 3.80 -19.78
C LEU A 166 3.32 4.29 -19.85
N PRO A 167 4.28 3.35 -19.91
CA PRO A 167 5.66 3.63 -20.30
C PRO A 167 5.75 4.46 -21.59
N ALA A 168 6.76 5.34 -21.67
CA ALA A 168 6.94 6.21 -22.83
C ALA A 168 7.14 5.44 -24.15
N SER A 169 7.72 4.24 -24.09
CA SER A 169 7.90 3.32 -25.22
C SER A 169 6.57 2.88 -25.83
N LEU A 170 5.56 2.59 -24.99
CA LEU A 170 4.23 2.17 -25.42
C LEU A 170 3.38 3.35 -25.89
N ARG A 171 3.57 4.54 -25.32
CA ARG A 171 2.87 5.77 -25.72
C ARG A 171 3.26 6.30 -27.11
N GLN A 172 4.26 5.71 -27.75
CA GLN A 172 4.67 6.05 -29.12
C GLN A 172 3.99 5.18 -30.18
N LEU A 173 3.31 4.11 -29.77
CA LEU A 173 2.61 3.22 -30.69
C LEU A 173 1.27 3.82 -31.12
N ASP A 174 0.87 3.52 -32.35
CA ASP A 174 -0.51 3.72 -32.79
C ASP A 174 -1.49 2.97 -31.88
N GLU A 175 -2.67 3.54 -31.64
CA GLU A 175 -3.65 3.01 -30.69
C GLU A 175 -4.09 1.58 -31.03
N ALA A 176 -4.34 1.27 -32.30
CA ALA A 176 -4.76 -0.07 -32.72
C ALA A 176 -3.64 -1.09 -32.49
N LEU A 177 -2.38 -0.70 -32.77
CA LEU A 177 -1.21 -1.52 -32.53
C LEU A 177 -0.99 -1.73 -31.02
N LEU A 178 -1.12 -0.68 -30.22
CA LEU A 178 -1.02 -0.74 -28.77
C LEU A 178 -2.03 -1.73 -28.18
N ILE A 179 -3.31 -1.61 -28.54
CA ILE A 179 -4.36 -2.52 -28.07
C ILE A 179 -4.06 -3.97 -28.46
N SER A 180 -3.66 -4.21 -29.71
CA SER A 180 -3.30 -5.55 -30.21
C SER A 180 -2.13 -6.17 -29.43
N VAL A 181 -1.07 -5.39 -29.21
CA VAL A 181 0.12 -5.81 -28.47
C VAL A 181 -0.21 -6.10 -27.01
N LEU A 182 -1.00 -5.24 -26.35
CA LEU A 182 -1.43 -5.44 -24.98
C LEU A 182 -2.30 -6.70 -24.82
N ASN A 183 -3.24 -6.94 -25.75
CA ASN A 183 -4.06 -8.15 -25.78
C ASN A 183 -3.21 -9.41 -25.92
N SER A 184 -2.24 -9.40 -26.83
CA SER A 184 -1.30 -10.51 -27.01
C SER A 184 -0.47 -10.78 -25.74
N GLN A 185 0.04 -9.74 -25.09
CA GLN A 185 0.76 -9.90 -23.83
C GLN A 185 -0.14 -10.37 -22.68
N ALA A 186 -1.42 -10.00 -22.66
CA ALA A 186 -2.36 -10.46 -21.63
C ALA A 186 -2.57 -11.98 -21.72
N GLU A 187 -2.69 -12.52 -22.94
CA GLU A 187 -2.77 -13.97 -23.15
C GLU A 187 -1.48 -14.70 -22.75
N GLN A 188 -0.30 -14.11 -23.01
CA GLN A 188 0.97 -14.66 -22.54
C GLN A 188 1.10 -14.60 -21.01
N MET A 189 0.66 -13.51 -20.40
CA MET A 189 0.64 -13.34 -18.95
C MET A 189 -0.24 -14.39 -18.29
N LYS A 190 -1.46 -14.64 -18.79
CA LYS A 190 -2.34 -15.73 -18.30
C LYS A 190 -1.62 -17.08 -18.31
N LYS A 191 -0.94 -17.39 -19.42
CA LYS A 191 -0.15 -18.63 -19.53
C LYS A 191 0.94 -18.70 -18.46
N ARG A 192 1.66 -17.61 -18.19
CA ARG A 192 2.72 -17.54 -17.16
C ARG A 192 2.15 -17.70 -15.75
N ILE A 193 1.08 -16.99 -15.42
CA ILE A 193 0.40 -17.07 -14.11
C ILE A 193 -0.10 -18.49 -13.84
N LEU A 194 -0.62 -19.19 -14.85
CA LEU A 194 -1.05 -20.57 -14.70
C LEU A 194 0.08 -21.53 -14.27
N ARG A 195 1.34 -21.26 -14.67
CA ARG A 195 2.51 -22.07 -14.27
C ARG A 195 3.14 -21.57 -12.97
N ASN A 196 3.02 -20.28 -12.67
CA ASN A 196 3.55 -19.67 -11.46
C ASN A 196 2.60 -18.58 -10.96
N ASN A 197 1.71 -18.94 -10.05
CA ASN A 197 0.74 -18.01 -9.46
C ASN A 197 1.40 -16.98 -8.52
N ARG A 198 2.65 -17.20 -8.06
CA ARG A 198 3.43 -16.24 -7.27
C ARG A 198 3.82 -14.98 -8.06
N LEU A 199 3.59 -14.97 -9.38
CA LEU A 199 3.70 -13.77 -10.20
C LEU A 199 2.63 -12.74 -9.85
N VAL A 200 1.52 -13.18 -9.27
CA VAL A 200 0.44 -12.29 -8.84
C VAL A 200 0.72 -11.82 -7.42
N VAL A 201 0.63 -10.51 -7.20
CA VAL A 201 0.88 -9.89 -5.89
C VAL A 201 -0.44 -9.34 -5.35
N PRO A 202 -0.87 -9.70 -4.12
CA PRO A 202 -2.05 -9.09 -3.52
C PRO A 202 -1.80 -7.61 -3.25
N GLN A 203 -2.84 -6.79 -3.34
CA GLN A 203 -2.81 -5.37 -3.01
C GLN A 203 -4.09 -4.96 -2.29
N TYR A 204 -4.02 -3.91 -1.48
CA TYR A 204 -5.19 -3.33 -0.85
C TYR A 204 -5.51 -1.99 -1.48
N TYR A 205 -6.74 -1.84 -1.99
CA TYR A 205 -7.20 -0.59 -2.59
C TYR A 205 -8.70 -0.45 -2.41
N GLY A 206 -9.18 0.76 -2.09
CA GLY A 206 -10.62 1.00 -1.97
C GLY A 206 -11.33 0.13 -0.92
N LYS A 207 -10.62 -0.22 0.17
CA LYS A 207 -11.07 -1.12 1.22
C LYS A 207 -11.31 -2.58 0.80
N THR A 208 -10.82 -2.99 -0.36
CA THR A 208 -10.92 -4.37 -0.85
C THR A 208 -9.56 -4.95 -1.21
N ILE A 209 -9.44 -6.28 -1.16
CA ILE A 209 -8.29 -7.00 -1.66
C ILE A 209 -8.42 -7.12 -3.19
N MET A 210 -7.39 -6.67 -3.87
CA MET A 210 -7.22 -6.84 -5.31
C MET A 210 -5.90 -7.55 -5.57
N TYR A 211 -5.62 -7.80 -6.85
CA TYR A 211 -4.41 -8.47 -7.29
C TYR A 211 -3.68 -7.60 -8.31
N LEU A 212 -2.38 -7.80 -8.38
CA LEU A 212 -1.48 -7.17 -9.34
C LEU A 212 -0.87 -8.25 -10.21
N ALA A 213 -0.89 -8.05 -11.54
CA ALA A 213 -0.19 -8.93 -12.46
C ALA A 213 0.72 -8.14 -13.42
N PRO A 214 1.91 -8.68 -13.76
CA PRO A 214 2.85 -7.99 -14.65
C PRO A 214 2.52 -8.24 -16.12
N LEU A 215 2.14 -7.18 -16.83
CA LEU A 215 2.09 -7.20 -18.29
C LEU A 215 3.44 -6.72 -18.83
N LYS A 216 4.26 -7.64 -19.36
CA LYS A 216 5.65 -7.35 -19.78
C LYS A 216 5.73 -6.93 -21.25
N PHE A 217 6.50 -5.88 -21.55
CA PHE A 217 6.78 -5.38 -22.90
C PHE A 217 8.27 -5.07 -23.06
N GLY A 218 9.03 -6.01 -23.63
CA GLY A 218 10.49 -5.86 -23.68
C GLY A 218 11.06 -5.73 -22.27
N LYS A 219 11.58 -4.54 -21.93
CA LYS A 219 12.09 -4.20 -20.60
C LYS A 219 11.03 -3.57 -19.69
N ASP A 220 9.95 -3.03 -20.25
CA ASP A 220 8.91 -2.35 -19.50
C ASP A 220 7.92 -3.35 -18.88
N ILE A 221 7.35 -2.96 -17.74
CA ILE A 221 6.29 -3.71 -17.07
C ILE A 221 5.14 -2.75 -16.79
N VAL A 222 3.94 -3.15 -17.19
CA VAL A 222 2.69 -2.46 -16.88
C VAL A 222 1.93 -3.30 -15.84
N PRO A 223 1.92 -2.87 -14.57
CA PRO A 223 1.10 -3.53 -13.55
C PRO A 223 -0.40 -3.40 -13.86
N LEU A 224 -1.09 -4.54 -13.89
CA LEU A 224 -2.54 -4.61 -14.05
C LEU A 224 -3.20 -4.75 -12.68
N ALA A 225 -4.21 -3.93 -12.39
CA ALA A 225 -5.03 -4.07 -11.20
C ALA A 225 -6.24 -4.97 -11.50
N ILE A 226 -6.32 -6.10 -10.79
CA ILE A 226 -7.28 -7.17 -11.03
C ILE A 226 -8.19 -7.34 -9.81
N GLU A 227 -9.49 -7.24 -10.01
CA GLU A 227 -10.51 -7.48 -8.99
C GLU A 227 -11.09 -8.89 -9.12
N LYS A 228 -11.36 -9.54 -7.98
CA LYS A 228 -12.06 -10.82 -7.92
C LYS A 228 -13.57 -10.57 -7.84
N ASN A 229 -14.30 -11.11 -8.81
CA ASN A 229 -15.74 -11.30 -8.73
C ASN A 229 -16.03 -12.75 -8.29
N LYS A 230 -17.29 -13.07 -8.01
CA LYS A 230 -17.71 -14.41 -7.52
C LYS A 230 -17.06 -15.58 -8.28
N ASN A 231 -17.12 -15.56 -9.61
CA ASN A 231 -16.66 -16.66 -10.48
C ASN A 231 -15.68 -16.22 -11.57
N SER A 232 -15.13 -15.01 -11.48
CA SER A 232 -14.24 -14.46 -12.51
C SER A 232 -13.33 -13.39 -11.94
N TYR A 233 -12.28 -13.04 -12.67
CA TYR A 233 -11.49 -11.85 -12.43
C TYR A 233 -11.81 -10.77 -13.46
N ARG A 234 -11.63 -9.51 -13.08
CA ARG A 234 -11.73 -8.36 -13.99
C ARG A 234 -10.47 -7.50 -13.89
N ILE A 235 -9.83 -7.19 -15.01
CA ILE A 235 -8.83 -6.13 -15.05
C ILE A 235 -9.57 -4.80 -15.05
N ASN A 236 -9.37 -4.00 -14.01
CA ASN A 236 -10.05 -2.71 -13.86
C ASN A 236 -9.26 -1.56 -14.46
N THR A 237 -7.93 -1.60 -14.33
CA THR A 237 -7.05 -0.51 -14.78
C THR A 237 -5.59 -0.97 -14.85
N ILE A 238 -4.74 -0.10 -15.37
CA ILE A 238 -3.28 -0.17 -15.28
C ILE A 238 -2.78 0.81 -14.22
N LEU A 239 -1.68 0.47 -13.57
CA LEU A 239 -1.00 1.31 -12.58
C LEU A 239 0.42 1.62 -13.05
N THR A 240 1.02 2.68 -12.51
CA THR A 240 2.49 2.80 -12.56
C THR A 240 3.14 1.82 -11.59
N PRO A 241 4.41 1.42 -11.79
CA PRO A 241 5.12 0.54 -10.86
C PRO A 241 5.09 1.07 -9.41
N GLY A 242 5.30 2.36 -9.21
CA GLY A 242 5.23 2.98 -7.87
C GLY A 242 3.85 2.87 -7.23
N MET A 243 2.75 3.09 -7.99
CA MET A 243 1.40 2.91 -7.46
C MET A 243 1.14 1.45 -7.06
N ALA A 244 1.57 0.51 -7.90
CA ALA A 244 1.44 -0.91 -7.62
C ALA A 244 2.23 -1.31 -6.37
N TYR A 245 3.46 -0.81 -6.21
CA TYR A 245 4.26 -1.07 -5.02
C TYR A 245 3.60 -0.50 -3.76
N CYS A 246 3.14 0.75 -3.78
CA CYS A 246 2.43 1.37 -2.65
C CYS A 246 1.24 0.51 -2.18
N ASN A 247 0.38 0.09 -3.11
CA ASN A 247 -0.83 -0.68 -2.76
C ASN A 247 -0.51 -2.09 -2.26
N ALA A 248 0.51 -2.75 -2.84
CA ALA A 248 0.96 -4.06 -2.39
C ALA A 248 1.60 -3.98 -1.00
N ARG A 249 2.40 -2.94 -0.77
CA ARG A 249 3.17 -2.76 0.47
C ARG A 249 2.30 -2.60 1.72
N LEU A 250 1.05 -2.16 1.56
CA LEU A 250 0.06 -2.11 2.64
C LEU A 250 -0.19 -3.48 3.25
N ILE A 251 -0.22 -4.54 2.43
CA ILE A 251 -0.45 -5.90 2.90
C ILE A 251 0.85 -6.54 3.36
N MET A 252 1.89 -6.48 2.53
CA MET A 252 3.18 -7.11 2.79
C MET A 252 4.28 -6.46 1.97
N LYS A 253 5.54 -6.55 2.42
CA LYS A 253 6.70 -6.19 1.59
C LYS A 253 6.71 -7.06 0.32
N PRO A 254 6.62 -6.49 -0.89
CA PRO A 254 6.64 -7.30 -2.10
C PRO A 254 7.98 -8.02 -2.27
N GLU A 255 7.96 -9.36 -2.25
CA GLU A 255 9.13 -10.20 -2.58
C GLU A 255 9.15 -10.62 -4.06
N SER A 256 8.27 -10.05 -4.87
CA SER A 256 8.18 -10.37 -6.29
C SER A 256 9.38 -9.84 -7.05
N ASN A 257 9.92 -10.66 -7.94
CA ASN A 257 11.03 -10.32 -8.82
C ASN A 257 10.70 -9.27 -9.89
N TRP A 258 9.43 -8.89 -10.05
CA TRP A 258 9.02 -7.86 -11.03
C TRP A 258 8.50 -6.57 -10.38
N LEU A 259 8.17 -6.60 -9.09
CA LEU A 259 7.63 -5.46 -8.35
C LEU A 259 8.60 -5.11 -7.23
N GLN A 260 9.61 -4.33 -7.57
CA GLN A 260 10.62 -3.84 -6.63
C GLN A 260 10.55 -2.32 -6.59
N ASN A 261 10.92 -1.76 -5.44
CA ASN A 261 11.14 -0.33 -5.32
C ASN A 261 12.64 -0.08 -5.48
N GLU A 262 13.04 0.46 -6.63
CA GLU A 262 14.44 0.80 -6.96
C GLU A 262 14.78 2.24 -6.56
#